data_AF-A0A847S2I6-F1
#
_entry.id   AF-A0A847S2I6-F1
#
_cell.length_a   1.000
_cell.length_b   1.000
_cell.length_c   1.000
_cell.angle_alpha   90.00
_cell.angle_beta   90.00
_cell.angle_gamma   90.00
#
_symmetry.space_group_name_H-M   'P 1'
#
loop_
_entity.id
_entity.type
_entity.pdbx_description
1 polymer ?
#
loop_
_entity_poly.entity_id
_entity_poly.type
_entity_poly.pdbx_seq_one_letter_code
_entity_poly.pdbx_strand_id
1 'polypeptide(L)'
;MLKWYEFRPKLKQLGISPGKALVFMMGVGCSQQLIAQQTIPLTDLSGFKQPAANWRIAGDVNADLQRENTLTTTSGTGILVNLPEKGKHGQDLYTNWQHGDLDLELDYLVSAKSNSGIYLQGRYEIQLLDSWGVLSPRPSDNGGIYERWDNSRPEGQQGYDGHAPRQNASLAPGLWQHMKIAFQAPRFDAAGNKIANAVILKIELNGVTIQENVVLSGPTRGGMENNEVAEGPLRIQGDHGTVAFRNIKMQSYNAPKPELKAVRYAIYKGSFQQPPDFKTIKPIATGEAAQLTSNLTGLPDNEFLVRYTTTLDVKAAGTYDFNLHTSGGGGQLKINDQVLNGSRSRDAKGGITLQPGSYPVEVLYGKNVDWAKPSLTLSVRSAAVREFALSDLNVPADDPTDPILVTATENTVLRSFMDLKGGPRVVHAVSVGSPAKVHYTYDMDHAAPVQAWRGEFLNTTPMWHDRGDGSSRPMGMVRILDNKPAMSLASLASAEAEWPADTTGTAYRPKGYDLDPEGVPSFRFDIYGAAASDSFRVLPGNTGLHRSLQVAGTQDNLYARIAVADSISQLADGTYMIGDKAWYVKMDNSSAKPVIRRQQGKMELIVPVKTAIGYAIIF
;
A
#
# COMPACT_ATOMS: atom_id res chain seq x y z
N MET A 1 -19.12 45.48 14.65
CA MET A 1 -19.91 46.66 14.23
C MET A 1 -19.66 46.88 12.74
N LEU A 2 -20.68 46.66 11.90
CA LEU A 2 -21.08 47.27 10.59
C LEU A 2 -19.97 47.66 9.56
N LYS A 3 -20.02 47.46 8.23
CA LYS A 3 -20.99 47.09 7.15
C LYS A 3 -20.12 46.87 5.88
N TRP A 4 -20.18 45.79 5.10
CA TRP A 4 -21.06 45.45 3.95
C TRP A 4 -21.39 46.57 2.93
N TYR A 5 -20.94 46.42 1.67
CA TYR A 5 -21.62 46.69 0.38
C TYR A 5 -20.78 46.06 -0.77
N GLU A 6 -21.18 44.90 -1.30
CA GLU A 6 -21.87 44.65 -2.59
C GLU A 6 -21.11 45.02 -3.89
N PHE A 7 -20.78 44.00 -4.68
CA PHE A 7 -20.73 44.08 -6.15
C PHE A 7 -21.24 42.74 -6.74
N ARG A 8 -22.39 42.78 -7.43
CA ARG A 8 -22.92 41.72 -8.30
C ARG A 8 -22.91 42.20 -9.76
N PRO A 9 -22.45 41.42 -10.74
CA PRO A 9 -22.73 41.69 -12.15
C PRO A 9 -24.07 41.09 -12.58
N LYS A 10 -24.82 41.87 -13.36
CA LYS A 10 -26.15 41.58 -13.91
C LYS A 10 -26.07 40.52 -15.02
N LEU A 11 -26.84 39.43 -14.90
CA LEU A 11 -27.21 38.56 -16.02
C LEU A 11 -28.21 39.29 -16.93
N LYS A 12 -27.88 39.42 -18.23
CA LYS A 12 -28.85 39.79 -19.27
C LYS A 12 -29.45 38.53 -19.87
N GLN A 13 -30.78 38.50 -19.90
CA GLN A 13 -31.63 37.58 -20.63
C GLN A 13 -31.30 37.58 -22.13
N LEU A 14 -31.20 36.40 -22.73
CA LEU A 14 -31.35 36.22 -24.18
C LEU A 14 -32.54 35.28 -24.41
N GLY A 15 -33.51 35.82 -25.14
CA GLY A 15 -34.77 35.19 -25.48
C GLY A 15 -34.62 34.09 -26.53
N ILE A 16 -35.50 33.10 -26.39
CA ILE A 16 -35.69 31.97 -27.30
C ILE A 16 -36.68 32.39 -28.39
N SER A 17 -36.40 32.02 -29.64
CA SER A 17 -37.42 31.90 -30.69
C SER A 17 -37.14 30.64 -31.53
N PRO A 18 -38.16 29.88 -31.98
CA PRO A 18 -38.00 28.51 -32.46
C PRO A 18 -37.83 28.44 -33.98
N GLY A 19 -36.72 27.86 -34.44
CA GLY A 19 -36.45 27.62 -35.85
C GLY A 19 -36.00 26.17 -36.07
N LYS A 20 -36.80 25.42 -36.81
CA LYS A 20 -36.61 24.01 -37.17
C LYS A 20 -35.25 23.79 -37.85
N ALA A 21 -34.43 22.89 -37.30
CA ALA A 21 -33.35 22.23 -38.01
C ALA A 21 -33.32 20.75 -37.59
N LEU A 22 -33.85 19.90 -38.46
CA LEU A 22 -33.79 18.45 -38.35
C LEU A 22 -32.38 18.03 -38.81
N VAL A 23 -31.47 17.79 -37.88
CA VAL A 23 -30.18 17.15 -38.17
C VAL A 23 -30.27 15.70 -37.74
N PHE A 24 -30.38 14.82 -38.73
CA PHE A 24 -30.26 13.38 -38.57
C PHE A 24 -28.78 13.05 -38.35
N MET A 25 -28.34 12.95 -37.09
CA MET A 25 -27.04 12.37 -36.75
C MET A 25 -27.24 10.90 -36.40
N MET A 26 -27.04 10.02 -37.40
CA MET A 26 -26.67 8.63 -37.14
C MET A 26 -25.23 8.62 -36.61
N GLY A 27 -25.08 8.81 -35.30
CA GLY A 27 -23.87 8.46 -34.58
C GLY A 27 -23.96 7.00 -34.18
N VAL A 28 -23.29 6.12 -34.92
CA VAL A 28 -23.05 4.73 -34.50
C VAL A 28 -22.34 4.79 -33.15
N GLY A 29 -23.08 4.48 -32.09
CA GLY A 29 -22.55 4.34 -30.75
C GLY A 29 -21.62 3.14 -30.70
N CYS A 30 -20.34 3.37 -30.98
CA CYS A 30 -19.29 2.51 -30.44
C CYS A 30 -18.99 3.05 -29.04
N SER A 31 -19.80 2.67 -28.06
CA SER A 31 -19.45 2.85 -26.66
C SER A 31 -18.28 1.92 -26.35
N GLN A 32 -17.07 2.37 -26.71
CA GLN A 32 -15.87 1.86 -26.07
C GLN A 32 -15.99 2.28 -24.61
N GLN A 33 -16.43 1.35 -23.76
CA GLN A 33 -16.25 1.48 -22.33
C GLN A 33 -14.74 1.60 -22.11
N LEU A 34 -14.26 2.83 -21.92
CA LEU A 34 -12.97 3.09 -21.29
C LEU A 34 -13.04 2.38 -19.94
N ILE A 35 -12.36 1.23 -19.81
CA ILE A 35 -12.27 0.52 -18.54
C ILE A 35 -11.30 1.32 -17.67
N ALA A 36 -11.85 2.35 -17.02
CA ALA A 36 -11.32 2.90 -15.78
C ALA A 36 -11.46 1.84 -14.67
N GLN A 37 -10.71 2.01 -13.59
CA GLN A 37 -10.72 1.14 -12.42
C GLN A 37 -12.14 0.70 -12.06
N GLN A 38 -12.44 -0.59 -12.20
CA GLN A 38 -13.77 -1.14 -11.95
C GLN A 38 -13.86 -1.57 -10.50
N THR A 39 -14.90 -1.09 -9.82
CA THR A 39 -15.25 -1.57 -8.47
C THR A 39 -16.40 -2.56 -8.59
N ILE A 40 -16.29 -3.71 -7.94
CA ILE A 40 -17.43 -4.64 -7.80
C ILE A 40 -18.37 -4.06 -6.75
N PRO A 41 -19.63 -3.70 -7.08
CA PRO A 41 -20.50 -2.94 -6.16
C PRO A 41 -20.88 -3.69 -4.88
N LEU A 42 -20.91 -5.03 -4.92
CA LEU A 42 -21.32 -5.90 -3.81
C LEU A 42 -22.71 -5.56 -3.23
N THR A 43 -23.63 -5.12 -4.10
CA THR A 43 -25.07 -4.95 -3.78
C THR A 43 -25.84 -6.27 -3.87
N ASP A 44 -25.36 -7.18 -4.72
CA ASP A 44 -25.86 -8.55 -4.91
C ASP A 44 -24.71 -9.42 -5.48
N LEU A 45 -25.01 -10.66 -5.84
CA LEU A 45 -24.03 -11.60 -6.40
C LEU A 45 -24.05 -11.68 -7.94
N SER A 46 -24.71 -10.75 -8.64
CA SER A 46 -24.87 -10.77 -10.11
C SER A 46 -23.54 -10.66 -10.87
N GLY A 47 -22.47 -10.17 -10.24
CA GLY A 47 -21.12 -10.12 -10.81
C GLY A 47 -20.40 -11.48 -10.90
N PHE A 48 -21.01 -12.54 -10.38
CA PHE A 48 -20.39 -13.86 -10.23
C PHE A 48 -21.20 -14.96 -10.93
N LYS A 49 -20.49 -16.00 -11.37
CA LYS A 49 -21.07 -17.16 -12.07
C LYS A 49 -21.66 -18.12 -11.05
N GLN A 50 -22.98 -18.33 -11.14
CA GLN A 50 -23.75 -19.33 -10.38
C GLN A 50 -23.32 -19.48 -8.90
N PRO A 51 -23.41 -18.41 -8.08
CA PRO A 51 -22.98 -18.46 -6.69
C PRO A 51 -23.72 -19.53 -5.89
N ALA A 52 -22.97 -20.37 -5.16
CA ALA A 52 -23.53 -21.37 -4.27
C ALA A 52 -23.99 -20.76 -2.92
N ALA A 53 -24.74 -21.53 -2.11
CA ALA A 53 -25.38 -21.07 -0.88
C ALA A 53 -24.41 -20.62 0.24
N ASN A 54 -23.13 -21.00 0.17
CA ASN A 54 -22.08 -20.51 1.06
C ASN A 54 -21.76 -19.03 0.80
N TRP A 55 -22.03 -18.50 -0.39
CA TRP A 55 -21.78 -17.10 -0.73
C TRP A 55 -23.00 -16.22 -0.50
N ARG A 56 -22.79 -15.05 0.11
CA ARG A 56 -23.85 -14.05 0.34
C ARG A 56 -23.28 -12.64 0.48
N ILE A 57 -24.17 -11.66 0.36
CA ILE A 57 -23.87 -10.26 0.65
C ILE A 57 -24.32 -9.92 2.07
N ALA A 58 -23.51 -9.14 2.78
CA ALA A 58 -23.75 -8.67 4.14
C ALA A 58 -23.46 -7.16 4.28
N GLY A 59 -24.03 -6.55 5.31
CA GLY A 59 -23.75 -5.15 5.70
C GLY A 59 -22.59 -5.02 6.68
N ASP A 60 -22.38 -6.03 7.51
CA ASP A 60 -21.22 -6.15 8.39
C ASP A 60 -20.84 -7.63 8.61
N VAL A 61 -19.60 -7.86 9.02
CA VAL A 61 -19.06 -9.18 9.36
C VAL A 61 -18.19 -9.08 10.62
N ASN A 62 -18.32 -10.04 11.54
CA ASN A 62 -17.53 -10.09 12.77
C ASN A 62 -16.98 -11.50 13.01
N ALA A 63 -15.71 -11.59 13.41
CA ALA A 63 -15.06 -12.82 13.85
C ALA A 63 -14.83 -12.80 15.37
N ASP A 64 -14.83 -13.98 15.98
CA ASP A 64 -14.42 -14.19 17.36
C ASP A 64 -13.01 -14.82 17.35
N LEU A 65 -12.04 -14.17 17.99
CA LEU A 65 -10.65 -14.64 18.05
C LEU A 65 -10.52 -16.04 18.69
N GLN A 66 -11.50 -16.45 19.50
CA GLN A 66 -11.50 -17.74 20.18
C GLN A 66 -12.25 -18.83 19.41
N ARG A 67 -12.94 -18.48 18.31
CA ARG A 67 -13.73 -19.43 17.52
C ARG A 67 -13.14 -19.61 16.13
N GLU A 68 -12.65 -20.81 15.91
CA GLU A 68 -12.12 -21.21 14.63
C GLU A 68 -13.21 -21.22 13.55
N ASN A 69 -12.82 -20.79 12.35
CA ASN A 69 -13.62 -20.89 11.13
C ASN A 69 -15.07 -20.38 11.27
N THR A 70 -15.26 -19.28 11.99
CA THR A 70 -16.58 -18.74 12.33
C THR A 70 -16.65 -17.24 12.06
N LEU A 71 -17.63 -16.82 11.26
CA LEU A 71 -18.02 -15.44 11.06
C LEU A 71 -19.52 -15.26 11.34
N THR A 72 -19.86 -14.10 11.87
CA THR A 72 -21.25 -13.64 12.02
C THR A 72 -21.48 -12.45 11.10
N THR A 73 -22.71 -12.28 10.62
CA THR A 73 -23.05 -11.22 9.64
C THR A 73 -24.30 -10.47 10.06
N THR A 74 -24.44 -9.24 9.57
CA THR A 74 -25.69 -8.47 9.64
C THR A 74 -26.25 -8.26 8.24
N SER A 75 -27.57 -8.12 8.13
CA SER A 75 -28.21 -7.74 6.86
C SER A 75 -27.69 -6.39 6.36
N GLY A 76 -27.53 -6.26 5.05
CA GLY A 76 -27.05 -5.06 4.37
C GLY A 76 -26.24 -5.41 3.12
N THR A 77 -25.49 -4.45 2.59
CA THR A 77 -24.68 -4.60 1.37
C THR A 77 -23.25 -4.12 1.55
N GLY A 78 -22.37 -4.46 0.60
CA GLY A 78 -21.00 -3.96 0.54
C GLY A 78 -19.93 -4.96 0.96
N ILE A 79 -20.31 -6.12 1.52
CA ILE A 79 -19.39 -7.19 1.91
C ILE A 79 -19.83 -8.51 1.26
N LEU A 80 -18.92 -9.14 0.52
CA LEU A 80 -19.06 -10.51 0.05
C LEU A 80 -18.55 -11.46 1.15
N VAL A 81 -19.34 -12.45 1.55
CA VAL A 81 -18.98 -13.38 2.62
C VAL A 81 -19.13 -14.82 2.14
N ASN A 82 -18.10 -15.62 2.41
CA ASN A 82 -18.13 -17.07 2.35
C ASN A 82 -18.42 -17.66 3.74
N LEU A 83 -19.49 -18.45 3.84
CA LEU A 83 -19.90 -19.17 5.05
C LEU A 83 -20.23 -20.64 4.68
N PRO A 84 -19.21 -21.51 4.53
CA PRO A 84 -19.47 -22.93 4.33
C PRO A 84 -20.17 -23.54 5.54
N GLU A 85 -21.03 -24.53 5.31
CA GLU A 85 -21.67 -25.27 6.40
C GLU A 85 -20.61 -26.05 7.20
N LYS A 86 -20.76 -26.06 8.54
CA LYS A 86 -19.80 -26.75 9.41
C LYS A 86 -19.63 -28.21 9.00
N GLY A 87 -18.39 -28.62 8.74
CA GLY A 87 -18.04 -29.99 8.36
C GLY A 87 -18.36 -30.36 6.90
N LYS A 88 -18.77 -29.38 6.07
CA LYS A 88 -18.97 -29.57 4.64
C LYS A 88 -18.08 -28.63 3.84
N HIS A 89 -17.66 -29.09 2.67
CA HIS A 89 -17.00 -28.24 1.69
C HIS A 89 -18.04 -27.29 1.05
N GLY A 90 -17.71 -26.01 1.01
CA GLY A 90 -18.41 -25.02 0.18
C GLY A 90 -18.10 -25.20 -1.30
N GLN A 91 -18.51 -24.22 -2.11
CA GLN A 91 -18.11 -24.14 -3.51
C GLN A 91 -17.38 -22.82 -3.78
N ASP A 92 -16.46 -22.83 -4.73
CA ASP A 92 -15.72 -21.64 -5.13
C ASP A 92 -16.59 -20.63 -5.88
N LEU A 93 -16.16 -19.38 -5.88
CA LEU A 93 -16.82 -18.29 -6.60
C LEU A 93 -15.97 -17.84 -7.78
N TYR A 94 -16.63 -17.58 -8.92
CA TYR A 94 -15.97 -17.17 -10.15
C TYR A 94 -16.59 -15.87 -10.65
N THR A 95 -15.78 -14.96 -11.16
CA THR A 95 -16.28 -13.73 -11.78
C THR A 95 -16.88 -13.99 -13.16
N ASN A 96 -17.86 -13.17 -13.56
CA ASN A 96 -18.42 -13.20 -14.92
C ASN A 96 -17.42 -12.72 -15.97
N TRP A 97 -16.61 -11.72 -15.62
CA TRP A 97 -15.55 -11.18 -16.46
C TRP A 97 -14.28 -12.04 -16.41
N GLN A 98 -13.44 -11.87 -17.42
CA GLN A 98 -12.11 -12.48 -17.54
C GLN A 98 -11.05 -11.38 -17.65
N HIS A 99 -9.79 -11.72 -17.35
CA HIS A 99 -8.67 -10.79 -17.42
C HIS A 99 -7.38 -11.44 -17.95
N GLY A 100 -6.58 -10.63 -18.64
CA GLY A 100 -5.15 -10.85 -18.85
C GLY A 100 -4.34 -10.18 -17.74
N ASP A 101 -3.53 -9.18 -18.09
CA ASP A 101 -2.83 -8.34 -17.12
C ASP A 101 -3.82 -7.59 -16.22
N LEU A 102 -3.55 -7.61 -14.91
CA LEU A 102 -4.48 -7.15 -13.89
C LEU A 102 -3.74 -6.44 -12.77
N ASP A 103 -4.23 -5.28 -12.36
CA ASP A 103 -4.06 -4.79 -10.99
C ASP A 103 -5.33 -5.06 -10.20
N LEU A 104 -5.20 -5.74 -9.06
CA LEU A 104 -6.28 -6.03 -8.13
C LEU A 104 -5.97 -5.40 -6.79
N GLU A 105 -6.92 -4.65 -6.24
CA GLU A 105 -6.86 -4.07 -4.90
C GLU A 105 -8.14 -4.48 -4.16
N LEU A 106 -8.02 -5.03 -2.96
CA LEU A 106 -9.16 -5.44 -2.16
C LEU A 106 -8.84 -5.45 -0.67
N ASP A 107 -9.89 -5.44 0.13
CA ASP A 107 -9.79 -5.80 1.54
C ASP A 107 -10.40 -7.19 1.75
N TYR A 108 -9.78 -7.98 2.61
CA TYR A 108 -10.31 -9.27 3.03
C TYR A 108 -10.18 -9.48 4.55
N LEU A 109 -11.02 -10.34 5.09
CA LEU A 109 -11.05 -10.68 6.51
C LEU A 109 -11.20 -12.19 6.63
N VAL A 110 -10.31 -12.81 7.41
CA VAL A 110 -10.35 -14.24 7.75
C VAL A 110 -10.67 -14.39 9.23
N SER A 111 -11.45 -15.40 9.60
CA SER A 111 -11.59 -15.81 11.00
C SER A 111 -10.38 -16.63 11.45
N ALA A 112 -10.27 -16.90 12.75
CA ALA A 112 -9.19 -17.73 13.29
C ALA A 112 -9.12 -19.10 12.57
N LYS A 113 -7.90 -19.49 12.18
CA LYS A 113 -7.57 -20.72 11.43
C LYS A 113 -8.33 -20.94 10.11
N SER A 114 -8.93 -19.90 9.55
CA SER A 114 -9.59 -20.01 8.25
C SER A 114 -8.59 -20.05 7.09
N ASN A 115 -8.99 -20.68 5.99
CA ASN A 115 -8.23 -20.82 4.76
C ASN A 115 -9.13 -20.50 3.55
N SER A 116 -8.59 -19.72 2.63
CA SER A 116 -9.15 -19.36 1.32
C SER A 116 -7.98 -18.99 0.38
N GLY A 117 -8.29 -18.55 -0.83
CA GLY A 117 -7.30 -18.19 -1.83
C GLY A 117 -7.91 -17.38 -2.96
N ILE A 118 -7.12 -16.51 -3.56
CA ILE A 118 -7.46 -15.78 -4.79
C ILE A 118 -6.67 -16.38 -5.94
N TYR A 119 -7.37 -16.90 -6.93
CA TYR A 119 -6.77 -17.48 -8.12
C TYR A 119 -6.87 -16.51 -9.29
N LEU A 120 -5.74 -15.95 -9.69
CA LEU A 120 -5.61 -15.11 -10.88
C LEU A 120 -5.81 -15.99 -12.12
N GLN A 121 -6.68 -15.56 -13.05
CA GLN A 121 -7.13 -16.35 -14.21
C GLN A 121 -7.67 -17.75 -13.84
N GLY A 122 -8.09 -17.96 -12.59
CA GLY A 122 -8.51 -19.24 -12.07
C GLY A 122 -7.38 -20.25 -11.87
N ARG A 123 -6.10 -19.83 -11.97
CA ARG A 123 -4.94 -20.72 -12.09
C ARG A 123 -3.82 -20.46 -11.08
N TYR A 124 -3.57 -19.21 -10.74
CA TYR A 124 -2.43 -18.85 -9.88
C TYR A 124 -2.93 -18.38 -8.52
N GLU A 125 -2.82 -19.25 -7.52
CA GLU A 125 -3.29 -19.00 -6.17
C GLU A 125 -2.36 -18.07 -5.40
N ILE A 126 -2.93 -16.96 -4.93
CA ILE A 126 -2.41 -16.18 -3.82
C ILE A 126 -3.18 -16.61 -2.58
N GLN A 127 -2.44 -17.17 -1.62
CA GLN A 127 -3.00 -17.80 -0.44
C GLN A 127 -3.58 -16.77 0.54
N LEU A 128 -4.76 -17.07 1.11
CA LEU A 128 -5.37 -16.31 2.20
C LEU A 128 -5.53 -17.22 3.43
N LEU A 129 -4.65 -17.04 4.42
CA LEU A 129 -4.62 -17.87 5.62
C LEU A 129 -4.57 -17.00 6.87
N ASP A 130 -5.10 -17.50 7.97
CA ASP A 130 -4.70 -17.02 9.29
C ASP A 130 -3.24 -17.42 9.58
N SER A 131 -2.31 -16.56 9.14
CA SER A 131 -0.88 -16.66 9.44
C SER A 131 -0.44 -15.67 10.52
N TRP A 132 -1.35 -15.21 11.37
CA TRP A 132 -1.00 -14.28 12.44
C TRP A 132 0.00 -14.91 13.44
N GLY A 133 1.09 -14.19 13.74
CA GLY A 133 2.13 -14.68 14.64
C GLY A 133 3.21 -15.57 14.01
N VAL A 134 3.06 -15.98 12.74
CA VAL A 134 4.07 -16.77 12.01
C VAL A 134 5.36 -15.96 11.81
N LEU A 135 6.51 -16.53 12.19
CA LEU A 135 7.83 -15.89 12.03
C LEU A 135 8.48 -16.16 10.67
N SER A 136 8.36 -17.41 10.21
CA SER A 136 8.97 -17.90 8.97
C SER A 136 7.86 -18.38 8.05
N PRO A 137 7.29 -17.49 7.21
CA PRO A 137 6.18 -17.84 6.36
C PRO A 137 6.61 -18.81 5.25
N ARG A 138 5.66 -19.61 4.78
CA ARG A 138 5.80 -20.60 3.71
C ARG A 138 4.94 -20.21 2.50
N PRO A 139 5.07 -20.90 1.35
CA PRO A 139 4.16 -20.70 0.21
C PRO A 139 2.68 -20.89 0.56
N SER A 140 2.39 -21.68 1.61
CA SER A 140 1.06 -21.94 2.14
C SER A 140 0.57 -20.95 3.19
N ASP A 141 1.37 -19.93 3.54
CA ASP A 141 0.97 -18.85 4.44
C ASP A 141 0.39 -17.66 3.67
N ASN A 142 -0.28 -16.77 4.39
CA ASN A 142 -0.97 -15.60 3.84
C ASN A 142 -0.09 -14.75 2.90
N GLY A 143 -0.54 -14.56 1.67
CA GLY A 143 0.18 -13.85 0.62
C GLY A 143 1.29 -14.66 -0.07
N GLY A 144 1.44 -15.94 0.28
CA GLY A 144 2.25 -16.89 -0.47
C GLY A 144 1.66 -17.20 -1.84
N ILE A 145 2.52 -17.46 -2.80
CA ILE A 145 2.13 -18.05 -4.09
C ILE A 145 2.18 -19.56 -3.90
N TYR A 146 1.03 -20.21 -3.98
CA TYR A 146 0.91 -21.61 -3.58
C TYR A 146 1.69 -22.56 -4.50
N GLU A 147 2.03 -23.73 -4.00
CA GLU A 147 2.82 -24.71 -4.72
C GLU A 147 2.07 -25.29 -5.92
N ARG A 148 2.83 -25.61 -6.96
CA ARG A 148 2.43 -26.57 -7.98
C ARG A 148 2.49 -27.99 -7.43
N TRP A 149 1.80 -28.92 -8.08
CA TRP A 149 1.72 -30.30 -7.62
C TRP A 149 2.02 -31.29 -8.73
N ASP A 150 2.86 -32.28 -8.43
CA ASP A 150 3.21 -33.37 -9.33
C ASP A 150 3.24 -34.70 -8.56
N ASN A 151 2.23 -35.54 -8.81
CA ASN A 151 2.07 -36.84 -8.17
C ASN A 151 3.15 -37.85 -8.56
N SER A 152 3.91 -37.60 -9.63
CA SER A 152 4.98 -38.50 -10.07
C SER A 152 6.28 -38.32 -9.29
N ARG A 153 6.40 -37.22 -8.51
CA ARG A 153 7.57 -36.93 -7.68
C ARG A 153 7.59 -37.80 -6.40
N PRO A 154 8.78 -37.98 -5.78
CA PRO A 154 8.89 -38.68 -4.51
C PRO A 154 7.99 -38.08 -3.42
N GLU A 155 7.61 -38.91 -2.45
CA GLU A 155 6.84 -38.47 -1.30
C GLU A 155 7.57 -37.36 -0.53
N GLY A 156 6.84 -36.29 -0.19
CA GLY A 156 7.39 -35.08 0.42
C GLY A 156 8.01 -34.09 -0.58
N GLN A 157 8.02 -34.40 -1.88
CA GLN A 157 8.54 -33.54 -2.95
C GLN A 157 7.50 -33.26 -4.06
N GLN A 158 6.24 -33.66 -3.86
CA GLN A 158 5.18 -33.42 -4.84
C GLN A 158 4.81 -31.95 -4.97
N GLY A 159 4.92 -31.18 -3.88
CA GLY A 159 4.83 -29.72 -3.88
C GLY A 159 6.12 -29.11 -4.42
N TYR A 160 6.01 -28.22 -5.40
CA TYR A 160 7.17 -27.51 -5.98
C TYR A 160 6.77 -26.14 -6.51
N ASP A 161 7.76 -25.27 -6.76
CA ASP A 161 7.56 -23.93 -7.34
C ASP A 161 6.57 -23.04 -6.55
N GLY A 162 6.51 -23.24 -5.23
CA GLY A 162 5.81 -22.33 -4.32
C GLY A 162 6.74 -21.24 -3.83
N HIS A 163 6.20 -20.04 -3.61
CA HIS A 163 6.97 -18.89 -3.16
C HIS A 163 6.40 -18.34 -1.86
N ALA A 164 7.19 -18.44 -0.79
CA ALA A 164 6.85 -17.83 0.49
C ALA A 164 6.85 -16.29 0.37
N PRO A 165 5.97 -15.58 1.10
CA PRO A 165 6.09 -14.12 1.19
C PRO A 165 7.39 -13.74 1.89
N ARG A 166 8.01 -12.63 1.46
CA ARG A 166 9.31 -12.15 1.99
C ARG A 166 9.30 -11.96 3.52
N GLN A 167 8.14 -11.62 4.08
CA GLN A 167 7.91 -11.53 5.51
C GLN A 167 6.41 -11.66 5.81
N ASN A 168 6.07 -11.98 7.05
CA ASN A 168 4.68 -12.01 7.49
C ASN A 168 4.15 -10.60 7.76
N ALA A 169 3.18 -10.16 6.95
CA ALA A 169 2.49 -8.88 7.10
C ALA A 169 1.03 -9.03 7.56
N SER A 170 0.64 -10.21 8.08
CA SER A 170 -0.74 -10.50 8.48
C SER A 170 -1.14 -9.75 9.74
N LEU A 171 -2.34 -9.17 9.70
CA LEU A 171 -3.07 -8.72 10.90
C LEU A 171 -3.71 -9.90 11.63
N ALA A 172 -4.13 -9.68 12.88
CA ALA A 172 -4.91 -10.65 13.65
C ALA A 172 -6.23 -11.08 12.94
N PRO A 173 -6.75 -12.29 13.20
CA PRO A 173 -8.04 -12.73 12.65
C PRO A 173 -9.17 -11.79 13.04
N GLY A 174 -10.13 -11.61 12.13
CA GLY A 174 -11.23 -10.66 12.33
C GLY A 174 -10.89 -9.19 12.05
N LEU A 175 -9.65 -8.89 11.65
CA LEU A 175 -9.25 -7.57 11.17
C LEU A 175 -9.23 -7.54 9.63
N TRP A 176 -9.48 -6.36 9.06
CA TRP A 176 -9.39 -6.16 7.61
C TRP A 176 -7.95 -6.09 7.16
N GLN A 177 -7.55 -7.08 6.36
CA GLN A 177 -6.32 -7.10 5.59
C GLN A 177 -6.54 -6.31 4.30
N HIS A 178 -5.51 -5.58 3.84
CA HIS A 178 -5.53 -4.84 2.58
C HIS A 178 -4.47 -5.40 1.63
N MET A 179 -4.88 -5.87 0.45
CA MET A 179 -3.98 -6.49 -0.53
C MET A 179 -4.02 -5.78 -1.87
N LYS A 180 -2.84 -5.59 -2.45
CA LYS A 180 -2.66 -5.13 -3.84
C LYS A 180 -1.83 -6.16 -4.59
N ILE A 181 -2.31 -6.54 -5.78
CA ILE A 181 -1.67 -7.52 -6.65
C ILE A 181 -1.48 -6.88 -8.02
N ALA A 182 -0.24 -6.88 -8.51
CA ALA A 182 0.10 -6.54 -9.88
C ALA A 182 0.50 -7.81 -10.63
N PHE A 183 -0.35 -8.23 -11.55
CA PHE A 183 -0.23 -9.46 -12.31
C PHE A 183 0.00 -9.18 -13.80
N GLN A 184 0.95 -9.91 -14.38
CA GLN A 184 1.15 -10.03 -15.82
C GLN A 184 0.76 -11.45 -16.26
N ALA A 185 -0.20 -11.56 -17.16
CA ALA A 185 -0.63 -12.83 -17.73
C ALA A 185 0.47 -13.48 -18.60
N PRO A 186 0.43 -14.80 -18.82
CA PRO A 186 1.31 -15.43 -19.80
C PRO A 186 1.02 -14.90 -21.20
N ARG A 187 1.98 -15.02 -22.11
CA ARG A 187 1.86 -14.57 -23.51
C ARG A 187 1.92 -15.74 -24.46
N PHE A 188 1.18 -15.63 -25.56
CA PHE A 188 1.09 -16.63 -26.60
C PHE A 188 1.30 -15.98 -27.98
N ASP A 189 1.89 -16.70 -28.91
CA ASP A 189 1.94 -16.31 -30.31
C ASP A 189 0.58 -16.53 -31.01
N ALA A 190 0.49 -16.14 -32.29
CA ALA A 190 -0.72 -16.32 -33.09
C ALA A 190 -1.09 -17.80 -33.35
N ALA A 191 -0.15 -18.73 -33.19
CA ALA A 191 -0.37 -20.17 -33.30
C ALA A 191 -0.80 -20.80 -31.96
N GLY A 192 -0.86 -20.02 -30.88
CA GLY A 192 -1.21 -20.47 -29.54
C GLY A 192 -0.04 -21.07 -28.76
N ASN A 193 1.20 -20.97 -29.23
CA ASN A 193 2.36 -21.41 -28.46
C ASN A 193 2.70 -20.36 -27.41
N LYS A 194 3.03 -20.80 -26.20
CA LYS A 194 3.47 -19.91 -25.12
C LYS A 194 4.82 -19.28 -25.46
N ILE A 195 4.91 -17.96 -25.35
CA ILE A 195 6.13 -17.15 -25.59
C ILE A 195 6.62 -16.42 -24.35
N ALA A 196 5.80 -16.29 -23.29
CA ALA A 196 6.24 -15.78 -21.99
C ALA A 196 5.41 -16.35 -20.85
N ASN A 197 6.05 -16.53 -19.69
CA ASN A 197 5.43 -16.95 -18.44
C ASN A 197 4.58 -15.83 -17.83
N ALA A 198 3.60 -16.22 -17.01
CA ALA A 198 2.93 -15.30 -16.12
C ALA A 198 3.91 -14.78 -15.07
N VAL A 199 3.69 -13.56 -14.59
CA VAL A 199 4.57 -12.93 -13.58
C VAL A 199 3.72 -12.23 -12.54
N ILE A 200 3.97 -12.54 -11.27
CA ILE A 200 3.56 -11.66 -10.17
C ILE A 200 4.58 -10.52 -10.12
N LEU A 201 4.20 -9.37 -10.68
CA LEU A 201 5.07 -8.19 -10.69
C LEU A 201 5.27 -7.69 -9.26
N LYS A 202 4.18 -7.62 -8.47
CA LYS A 202 4.23 -7.21 -7.06
C LYS A 202 2.99 -7.70 -6.30
N ILE A 203 3.18 -8.10 -5.05
CA ILE A 203 2.09 -8.19 -4.07
C ILE A 203 2.48 -7.34 -2.86
N GLU A 204 1.56 -6.44 -2.48
CA GLU A 204 1.63 -5.67 -1.24
C GLU A 204 0.51 -6.11 -0.31
N LEU A 205 0.85 -6.46 0.93
CA LEU A 205 -0.09 -6.80 2.00
C LEU A 205 0.10 -5.82 3.15
N ASN A 206 -0.96 -5.10 3.52
CA ASN A 206 -0.97 -4.11 4.61
C ASN A 206 0.17 -3.07 4.52
N GLY A 207 0.50 -2.64 3.30
CA GLY A 207 1.59 -1.68 3.04
C GLY A 207 2.98 -2.29 2.94
N VAL A 208 3.12 -3.62 3.04
CA VAL A 208 4.41 -4.34 2.94
C VAL A 208 4.50 -5.09 1.63
N THR A 209 5.58 -4.89 0.88
CA THR A 209 5.87 -5.70 -0.31
C THR A 209 6.27 -7.11 0.12
N ILE A 210 5.47 -8.10 -0.25
CA ILE A 210 5.66 -9.50 0.15
C ILE A 210 6.05 -10.43 -1.02
N GLN A 211 5.73 -10.05 -2.26
CA GLN A 211 6.19 -10.71 -3.48
C GLN A 211 6.57 -9.64 -4.50
N GLU A 212 7.58 -9.91 -5.34
CA GLU A 212 7.98 -8.99 -6.40
C GLU A 212 8.80 -9.73 -7.47
N ASN A 213 8.43 -9.51 -8.73
CA ASN A 213 9.03 -10.11 -9.93
C ASN A 213 9.13 -11.65 -9.89
N VAL A 214 8.09 -12.33 -9.40
CA VAL A 214 8.04 -13.79 -9.35
C VAL A 214 7.48 -14.33 -10.66
N VAL A 215 8.33 -15.00 -11.43
CA VAL A 215 7.95 -15.69 -12.69
C VAL A 215 7.29 -17.03 -12.34
N LEU A 216 6.08 -17.25 -12.86
CA LEU A 216 5.32 -18.46 -12.59
C LEU A 216 5.52 -19.46 -13.74
N SER A 217 5.99 -20.66 -13.41
CA SER A 217 6.22 -21.69 -14.44
C SER A 217 4.92 -22.29 -14.99
N GLY A 218 3.77 -22.03 -14.35
CA GLY A 218 2.43 -22.51 -14.72
C GLY A 218 1.47 -22.57 -13.52
N PRO A 219 0.29 -23.22 -13.67
CA PRO A 219 -0.78 -23.14 -12.69
C PRO A 219 -0.42 -23.75 -11.33
N THR A 220 -0.88 -23.12 -10.25
CA THR A 220 -0.73 -23.65 -8.89
C THR A 220 -1.69 -24.81 -8.66
N ARG A 221 -1.45 -25.59 -7.61
CA ARG A 221 -2.36 -26.67 -7.21
C ARG A 221 -3.76 -26.11 -7.01
N GLY A 222 -4.76 -26.88 -7.41
CA GLY A 222 -6.16 -26.52 -7.24
C GLY A 222 -6.71 -25.60 -8.32
N GLY A 223 -5.90 -25.06 -9.25
CA GLY A 223 -6.39 -24.27 -10.38
C GLY A 223 -7.46 -24.98 -11.22
N MET A 224 -8.30 -24.20 -11.92
CA MET A 224 -9.45 -24.71 -12.70
C MET A 224 -9.06 -25.83 -13.68
N GLU A 225 -7.96 -25.62 -14.38
CA GLU A 225 -7.39 -26.53 -15.35
C GLU A 225 -5.86 -26.45 -15.28
N ASN A 226 -5.18 -27.55 -15.59
CA ASN A 226 -3.72 -27.61 -15.63
C ASN A 226 -3.16 -27.15 -16.99
N ASN A 227 -3.60 -25.98 -17.45
CA ASN A 227 -3.14 -25.28 -18.66
C ASN A 227 -2.94 -23.79 -18.36
N GLU A 228 -2.33 -23.05 -19.29
CA GLU A 228 -2.22 -21.60 -19.20
C GLU A 228 -3.00 -20.94 -20.34
N VAL A 229 -3.54 -19.75 -20.08
CA VAL A 229 -4.41 -19.02 -21.02
C VAL A 229 -4.08 -17.53 -21.01
N ALA A 230 -4.36 -16.85 -22.12
CA ALA A 230 -4.16 -15.41 -22.23
C ALA A 230 -5.11 -14.62 -21.31
N GLU A 231 -6.35 -15.10 -21.14
CA GLU A 231 -7.36 -14.52 -20.25
C GLU A 231 -8.13 -15.60 -19.47
N GLY A 232 -8.51 -15.29 -18.23
CA GLY A 232 -9.34 -16.18 -17.40
C GLY A 232 -10.09 -15.40 -16.30
N PRO A 233 -11.07 -16.03 -15.63
CA PRO A 233 -11.82 -15.37 -14.56
C PRO A 233 -10.97 -15.21 -13.29
N LEU A 234 -11.35 -14.31 -12.40
CA LEU A 234 -10.91 -14.39 -11.01
C LEU A 234 -11.70 -15.51 -10.32
N ARG A 235 -11.01 -16.37 -9.58
CA ARG A 235 -11.64 -17.36 -8.71
C ARG A 235 -11.30 -17.08 -7.26
N ILE A 236 -12.29 -17.21 -6.38
CA ILE A 236 -12.13 -17.12 -4.94
C ILE A 236 -12.47 -18.49 -4.35
N GLN A 237 -11.53 -19.07 -3.61
CA GLN A 237 -11.69 -20.37 -2.98
C GLN A 237 -12.71 -20.27 -1.83
N GLY A 238 -13.78 -21.06 -1.92
CA GLY A 238 -14.92 -21.02 -1.01
C GLY A 238 -15.17 -22.33 -0.27
N ASP A 239 -14.42 -23.38 -0.58
CA ASP A 239 -14.65 -24.75 -0.13
C ASP A 239 -13.94 -25.13 1.19
N HIS A 240 -13.04 -24.29 1.70
CA HIS A 240 -12.23 -24.56 2.90
C HIS A 240 -12.72 -23.85 4.17
N GLY A 241 -12.83 -22.52 4.14
CA GLY A 241 -13.11 -21.73 5.34
C GLY A 241 -13.83 -20.42 5.10
N THR A 242 -14.25 -19.80 6.20
CA THR A 242 -14.96 -18.53 6.22
C THR A 242 -14.02 -17.37 5.85
N VAL A 243 -14.48 -16.51 4.95
CA VAL A 243 -13.72 -15.33 4.50
C VAL A 243 -14.70 -14.26 4.08
N ALA A 244 -14.33 -13.00 4.25
CA ALA A 244 -15.09 -11.86 3.76
C ALA A 244 -14.23 -10.96 2.90
N PHE A 245 -14.83 -10.29 1.93
CA PHE A 245 -14.18 -9.36 1.01
C PHE A 245 -15.00 -8.08 0.89
N ARG A 246 -14.31 -6.95 0.74
CA ARG A 246 -14.90 -5.66 0.39
C ARG A 246 -13.94 -4.85 -0.47
N ASN A 247 -14.42 -3.73 -1.01
CA ASN A 247 -13.60 -2.79 -1.76
C ASN A 247 -12.80 -3.43 -2.91
N ILE A 248 -13.38 -4.44 -3.57
CA ILE A 248 -12.73 -5.15 -4.68
C ILE A 248 -12.68 -4.23 -5.89
N LYS A 249 -11.48 -3.77 -6.23
CA LYS A 249 -11.18 -2.89 -7.35
C LYS A 249 -10.21 -3.55 -8.29
N MET A 250 -10.44 -3.40 -9.57
CA MET A 250 -9.56 -3.95 -10.61
C MET A 250 -9.25 -2.94 -11.69
N GLN A 251 -8.07 -3.07 -12.28
CA GLN A 251 -7.69 -2.42 -13.52
C GLN A 251 -7.11 -3.48 -14.46
N SER A 252 -7.79 -3.71 -15.58
CA SER A 252 -7.32 -4.63 -16.62
C SER A 252 -6.55 -3.86 -17.69
N TYR A 253 -5.48 -4.46 -18.21
CA TYR A 253 -4.64 -3.86 -19.25
C TYR A 253 -4.66 -4.72 -20.51
N ASN A 254 -5.53 -4.37 -21.46
CA ASN A 254 -5.79 -5.15 -22.67
C ASN A 254 -5.42 -4.42 -23.97
N ALA A 255 -4.96 -3.17 -23.90
CA ALA A 255 -4.56 -2.42 -25.07
C ALA A 255 -3.10 -2.72 -25.47
N PRO A 256 -2.77 -2.76 -26.78
CA PRO A 256 -1.39 -2.86 -27.22
C PRO A 256 -0.56 -1.69 -26.69
N LYS A 257 0.68 -1.98 -26.30
CA LYS A 257 1.64 -0.96 -25.88
C LYS A 257 1.97 -0.04 -27.08
N PRO A 258 2.01 1.29 -26.90
CA PRO A 258 2.55 2.17 -27.92
C PRO A 258 4.06 1.95 -28.07
N GLU A 259 4.60 2.23 -29.26
CA GLU A 259 6.00 1.93 -29.59
C GLU A 259 6.70 3.16 -30.18
N LEU A 260 7.97 3.37 -29.82
CA LEU A 260 8.82 4.33 -30.51
C LEU A 260 9.50 3.68 -31.72
N LYS A 261 9.54 4.39 -32.84
CA LYS A 261 10.15 3.95 -34.10
C LYS A 261 11.12 4.99 -34.62
N ALA A 262 12.17 4.52 -35.29
CA ALA A 262 13.21 5.35 -35.92
C ALA A 262 13.77 6.43 -34.96
N VAL A 263 14.29 6.00 -33.81
CA VAL A 263 14.88 6.92 -32.83
C VAL A 263 16.19 7.48 -33.39
N ARG A 264 16.21 8.77 -33.68
CA ARG A 264 17.40 9.52 -34.10
C ARG A 264 17.80 10.51 -33.02
N TYR A 265 19.09 10.80 -32.91
CA TYR A 265 19.61 11.76 -31.96
C TYR A 265 20.60 12.74 -32.58
N ALA A 266 20.70 13.92 -31.98
CA ALA A 266 21.72 14.92 -32.22
C ALA A 266 22.25 15.45 -30.88
N ILE A 267 23.57 15.44 -30.70
CA ILE A 267 24.27 15.89 -29.49
C ILE A 267 24.87 17.26 -29.74
N TYR A 268 24.66 18.18 -28.81
CA TYR A 268 25.23 19.53 -28.82
C TYR A 268 26.02 19.75 -27.53
N LYS A 269 27.22 20.31 -27.64
CA LYS A 269 28.03 20.69 -26.47
C LYS A 269 27.65 22.10 -26.01
N GLY A 270 27.50 22.29 -24.71
CA GLY A 270 27.19 23.56 -24.06
C GLY A 270 26.11 23.44 -22.98
N SER A 271 26.03 24.46 -22.14
CA SER A 271 24.97 24.60 -21.13
C SER A 271 23.77 25.34 -21.72
N PHE A 272 22.70 24.60 -22.00
CA PHE A 272 21.47 25.14 -22.60
C PHE A 272 20.36 25.23 -21.55
N GLN A 273 20.02 26.44 -21.11
CA GLN A 273 18.87 26.65 -20.20
C GLN A 273 17.52 26.59 -20.94
N GLN A 274 17.50 26.98 -22.21
CA GLN A 274 16.34 26.92 -23.10
C GLN A 274 16.71 26.18 -24.39
N PRO A 275 15.74 25.59 -25.12
CA PRO A 275 16.01 25.00 -26.42
C PRO A 275 16.63 26.04 -27.37
N PRO A 276 17.83 25.79 -27.93
CA PRO A 276 18.45 26.68 -28.89
C PRO A 276 17.72 26.62 -30.24
N ASP A 277 17.95 27.60 -31.11
CA ASP A 277 17.59 27.43 -32.51
C ASP A 277 18.54 26.39 -33.15
N PHE A 278 18.03 25.17 -33.32
CA PHE A 278 18.79 24.06 -33.89
C PHE A 278 19.22 24.30 -35.35
N LYS A 279 18.72 25.36 -36.03
CA LYS A 279 19.20 25.77 -37.35
C LYS A 279 20.50 26.56 -37.28
N THR A 280 20.80 27.21 -36.14
CA THR A 280 21.96 28.09 -35.98
C THR A 280 23.15 27.39 -35.32
N ILE A 281 22.96 26.19 -34.76
CA ILE A 281 24.02 25.42 -34.11
C ILE A 281 24.23 24.07 -34.80
N LYS A 282 25.48 23.61 -34.86
CA LYS A 282 25.82 22.30 -35.42
C LYS A 282 25.95 21.27 -34.30
N PRO A 283 25.39 20.06 -34.46
CA PRO A 283 25.62 18.98 -33.51
C PRO A 283 27.08 18.50 -33.58
N ILE A 284 27.63 18.10 -32.44
CA ILE A 284 28.94 17.46 -32.34
C ILE A 284 28.90 15.97 -32.72
N ALA A 285 27.72 15.36 -32.65
CA ALA A 285 27.45 13.99 -33.07
C ALA A 285 25.97 13.81 -33.43
N THR A 286 25.69 12.92 -34.38
CA THR A 286 24.33 12.52 -34.76
C THR A 286 24.31 11.02 -35.02
N GLY A 287 23.18 10.37 -34.80
CA GLY A 287 23.05 8.95 -35.11
C GLY A 287 21.63 8.43 -34.93
N GLU A 288 21.51 7.11 -35.04
CA GLU A 288 20.29 6.36 -34.74
C GLU A 288 20.52 5.48 -33.51
N ALA A 289 19.45 5.20 -32.78
CA ALA A 289 19.46 4.32 -31.62
C ALA A 289 18.27 3.35 -31.69
N ALA A 290 18.38 2.18 -31.06
CA ALA A 290 17.26 1.24 -30.99
C ALA A 290 16.10 1.78 -30.13
N GLN A 291 16.42 2.60 -29.14
CA GLN A 291 15.50 3.19 -28.16
C GLN A 291 16.09 4.52 -27.64
N LEU A 292 15.29 5.30 -26.92
CA LEU A 292 15.80 6.47 -26.20
C LEU A 292 16.79 6.01 -25.12
N THR A 293 18.00 6.56 -25.06
CA THR A 293 19.03 6.13 -24.09
C THR A 293 20.02 7.24 -23.82
N SER A 294 20.52 7.36 -22.58
CA SER A 294 21.66 8.23 -22.27
C SER A 294 23.03 7.59 -22.58
N ASN A 295 23.08 6.32 -22.99
CA ASN A 295 24.31 5.61 -23.36
C ASN A 295 24.72 5.89 -24.81
N LEU A 296 25.00 7.16 -25.13
CA LEU A 296 25.38 7.57 -26.48
C LEU A 296 26.90 7.68 -26.62
N THR A 297 27.45 7.12 -27.70
CA THR A 297 28.85 7.34 -28.06
C THR A 297 29.10 8.82 -28.34
N GLY A 298 30.14 9.38 -27.73
CA GLY A 298 30.50 10.79 -27.91
C GLY A 298 29.64 11.78 -27.11
N LEU A 299 28.81 11.30 -26.17
CA LEU A 299 28.13 12.17 -25.22
C LEU A 299 29.14 12.78 -24.23
N PRO A 300 29.23 14.12 -24.11
CA PRO A 300 30.08 14.75 -23.10
C PRO A 300 29.65 14.39 -21.67
N ASP A 301 30.59 14.36 -20.72
CA ASP A 301 30.30 14.05 -19.31
C ASP A 301 29.40 15.11 -18.65
N ASN A 302 29.54 16.38 -19.05
CA ASN A 302 28.66 17.46 -18.64
C ASN A 302 28.52 18.52 -19.75
N GLU A 303 27.59 19.46 -19.55
CA GLU A 303 27.29 20.56 -20.45
C GLU A 303 26.99 20.07 -21.87
N PHE A 304 25.86 19.39 -21.99
CA PHE A 304 25.34 18.96 -23.28
C PHE A 304 23.83 19.16 -23.39
N LEU A 305 23.36 19.06 -24.64
CA LEU A 305 21.96 18.86 -24.99
C LEU A 305 21.88 17.73 -26.02
N VAL A 306 21.06 16.72 -25.75
CA VAL A 306 20.66 15.71 -26.71
C VAL A 306 19.24 16.03 -27.17
N ARG A 307 19.05 16.05 -28.48
CA ARG A 307 17.74 16.15 -29.13
C ARG A 307 17.45 14.82 -29.81
N TYR A 308 16.41 14.13 -29.35
CA TYR A 308 15.86 12.96 -30.04
C TYR A 308 14.70 13.37 -30.93
N THR A 309 14.62 12.76 -32.11
CA THR A 309 13.45 12.80 -33.00
C THR A 309 13.05 11.37 -33.33
N THR A 310 11.79 11.03 -33.09
CA THR A 310 11.25 9.68 -33.26
C THR A 310 9.77 9.73 -33.64
N THR A 311 9.16 8.59 -33.90
CA THR A 311 7.73 8.44 -34.16
C THR A 311 7.11 7.52 -33.13
N LEU A 312 6.05 7.96 -32.46
CA LEU A 312 5.23 7.14 -31.57
C LEU A 312 4.10 6.49 -32.38
N ASP A 313 4.09 5.16 -32.43
CA ASP A 313 3.02 4.37 -33.04
C ASP A 313 2.02 3.95 -31.96
N VAL A 314 0.77 4.38 -32.11
CA VAL A 314 -0.34 4.14 -31.19
C VAL A 314 -1.36 3.25 -31.88
N LYS A 315 -1.77 2.16 -31.22
CA LYS A 315 -2.74 1.19 -31.76
C LYS A 315 -4.14 1.30 -31.15
N ALA A 316 -4.27 1.95 -30.00
CA ALA A 316 -5.54 2.13 -29.30
C ALA A 316 -5.78 3.61 -29.02
N ALA A 317 -7.02 4.06 -29.14
CA ALA A 317 -7.39 5.40 -28.72
C ALA A 317 -7.30 5.50 -27.19
N GLY A 318 -6.85 6.64 -26.67
CA GLY A 318 -6.83 6.87 -25.23
C GLY A 318 -6.09 8.12 -24.82
N THR A 319 -6.19 8.45 -23.54
CA THR A 319 -5.33 9.45 -22.89
C THR A 319 -4.09 8.74 -22.36
N TYR A 320 -2.94 9.15 -22.87
CA TYR A 320 -1.63 8.62 -22.51
C TYR A 320 -0.91 9.63 -21.63
N ASP A 321 -0.54 9.20 -20.43
CA ASP A 321 0.31 9.97 -19.51
C ASP A 321 1.76 9.55 -19.71
N PHE A 322 2.64 10.52 -19.94
CA PHE A 322 4.08 10.32 -20.07
C PHE A 322 4.81 10.89 -18.87
N ASN A 323 5.87 10.19 -18.44
CA ASN A 323 6.78 10.66 -17.40
C ASN A 323 8.22 10.58 -17.92
N LEU A 324 8.85 11.74 -18.07
CA LEU A 324 10.21 11.92 -18.50
C LEU A 324 11.08 12.26 -17.29
N HIS A 325 12.01 11.39 -16.96
CA HIS A 325 13.05 11.64 -15.97
C HIS A 325 14.40 11.90 -16.66
N THR A 326 15.11 12.91 -16.20
CA THR A 326 16.46 13.27 -16.66
C THR A 326 17.35 13.62 -15.47
N SER A 327 18.56 13.09 -15.39
CA SER A 327 19.48 13.43 -14.30
C SER A 327 20.42 14.60 -14.68
N GLY A 328 20.86 15.38 -13.70
CA GLY A 328 21.84 16.45 -13.88
C GLY A 328 21.40 17.64 -14.76
N GLY A 329 20.10 17.77 -15.03
CA GLY A 329 19.53 18.86 -15.81
C GLY A 329 18.03 18.66 -16.03
N GLY A 330 17.50 19.17 -17.14
CA GLY A 330 16.05 19.15 -17.41
C GLY A 330 15.68 18.60 -18.78
N GLY A 331 14.56 17.87 -18.83
CA GLY A 331 13.99 17.26 -20.02
C GLY A 331 12.78 18.01 -20.57
N GLN A 332 12.51 17.88 -21.87
CA GLN A 332 11.26 18.30 -22.50
C GLN A 332 10.77 17.23 -23.47
N LEU A 333 9.46 16.96 -23.42
CA LEU A 333 8.76 16.04 -24.29
C LEU A 333 7.74 16.80 -25.13
N LYS A 334 7.82 16.61 -26.44
CA LYS A 334 6.86 17.12 -27.41
C LYS A 334 6.31 15.95 -28.22
N ILE A 335 4.99 15.87 -28.34
CA ILE A 335 4.29 14.87 -29.16
C ILE A 335 3.34 15.63 -30.07
N ASN A 336 3.42 15.38 -31.38
CA ASN A 336 2.58 16.04 -32.38
C ASN A 336 2.61 17.58 -32.27
N ASP A 337 3.81 18.14 -32.18
CA ASP A 337 4.09 19.58 -31.95
C ASP A 337 3.57 20.18 -30.64
N GLN A 338 2.85 19.41 -29.82
CA GLN A 338 2.39 19.81 -28.50
C GLN A 338 3.48 19.50 -27.46
N VAL A 339 3.95 20.54 -26.78
CA VAL A 339 4.82 20.39 -25.61
C VAL A 339 3.98 19.87 -24.44
N LEU A 340 4.34 18.72 -23.88
CA LEU A 340 3.55 18.06 -22.83
C LEU A 340 3.92 18.53 -21.43
N ASN A 341 5.15 18.99 -21.23
CA ASN A 341 5.62 19.58 -19.98
C ASN A 341 6.04 21.04 -20.22
N GLY A 342 5.49 21.99 -19.47
CA GLY A 342 5.69 23.43 -19.71
C GLY A 342 7.15 23.84 -19.81
N SER A 343 7.88 23.84 -18.69
CA SER A 343 9.32 24.13 -18.65
C SER A 343 10.14 22.84 -18.57
N ARG A 344 11.43 22.92 -18.97
CA ARG A 344 12.38 21.82 -18.79
C ARG A 344 12.57 21.55 -17.30
N SER A 345 12.33 20.31 -16.88
CA SER A 345 12.45 19.87 -15.49
C SER A 345 13.11 18.50 -15.42
N ARG A 346 13.72 18.18 -14.26
CA ARG A 346 14.25 16.85 -13.96
C ARG A 346 13.19 15.77 -14.19
N ASP A 347 12.01 16.02 -13.62
CA ASP A 347 10.83 15.17 -13.73
C ASP A 347 9.75 15.96 -14.49
N ALA A 348 9.51 15.57 -15.73
CA ALA A 348 8.58 16.19 -16.65
C ALA A 348 7.41 15.24 -16.91
N LYS A 349 6.19 15.68 -16.59
CA LYS A 349 4.97 14.88 -16.76
C LYS A 349 3.99 15.60 -17.67
N GLY A 350 3.27 14.84 -18.50
CA GLY A 350 2.21 15.40 -19.33
C GLY A 350 1.35 14.34 -19.99
N GLY A 351 0.08 14.68 -20.22
CA GLY A 351 -0.91 13.79 -20.83
C GLY A 351 -1.37 14.30 -22.18
N ILE A 352 -1.63 13.38 -23.11
CA ILE A 352 -2.20 13.69 -24.43
C ILE A 352 -3.21 12.61 -24.85
N THR A 353 -4.33 13.03 -25.44
CA THR A 353 -5.30 12.11 -26.04
C THR A 353 -4.90 11.82 -27.48
N LEU A 354 -4.68 10.55 -27.79
CA LEU A 354 -4.24 10.08 -29.10
C LEU A 354 -5.26 9.11 -29.69
N GLN A 355 -5.34 9.09 -31.01
CA GLN A 355 -6.07 8.09 -31.80
C GLN A 355 -5.08 7.06 -32.34
N PRO A 356 -5.53 5.90 -32.85
CA PRO A 356 -4.64 5.00 -33.56
C PRO A 356 -3.95 5.72 -34.73
N GLY A 357 -2.63 5.69 -34.76
CA GLY A 357 -1.85 6.48 -35.71
C GLY A 357 -0.37 6.61 -35.33
N SER A 358 0.36 7.36 -36.13
CA SER A 358 1.79 7.63 -35.93
C SER A 358 2.01 9.12 -35.70
N TYR A 359 2.69 9.46 -34.61
CA TYR A 359 2.87 10.84 -34.16
C TYR A 359 4.35 11.20 -34.05
N PRO A 360 4.79 12.36 -34.55
CA PRO A 360 6.17 12.79 -34.35
C PRO A 360 6.41 13.10 -32.86
N VAL A 361 7.55 12.66 -32.35
CA VAL A 361 7.98 12.88 -30.97
C VAL A 361 9.37 13.52 -30.96
N GLU A 362 9.53 14.54 -30.13
CA GLU A 362 10.81 15.14 -29.82
C GLU A 362 11.05 15.05 -28.31
N VAL A 363 12.25 14.56 -27.95
CA VAL A 363 12.71 14.55 -26.56
C VAL A 363 13.98 15.36 -26.47
N LEU A 364 13.99 16.38 -25.61
CA LEU A 364 15.19 17.13 -25.28
C LEU A 364 15.68 16.68 -23.92
N TYR A 365 16.97 16.42 -23.81
CA TYR A 365 17.65 16.17 -22.56
C TYR A 365 18.94 16.97 -22.51
N GLY A 366 19.01 17.95 -21.62
CA GLY A 366 20.27 18.66 -21.41
C GLY A 366 20.70 18.57 -19.97
N LYS A 367 22.02 18.46 -19.80
CA LYS A 367 22.72 18.27 -18.54
C LYS A 367 23.72 19.39 -18.35
N ASN A 368 23.72 19.99 -17.18
CA ASN A 368 24.59 21.11 -16.81
C ASN A 368 25.13 20.97 -15.37
N VAL A 369 24.90 19.83 -14.71
CA VAL A 369 25.38 19.52 -13.36
C VAL A 369 26.48 18.47 -13.45
N ASP A 370 27.69 18.81 -12.97
CA ASP A 370 28.89 17.96 -13.12
C ASP A 370 28.78 16.62 -12.40
N TRP A 371 28.27 16.61 -11.15
CA TRP A 371 28.29 15.43 -10.29
C TRP A 371 27.27 14.35 -10.66
N ALA A 372 26.22 14.69 -11.38
CA ALA A 372 25.15 13.76 -11.73
C ALA A 372 25.58 12.88 -12.92
N LYS A 373 25.25 11.60 -12.92
CA LYS A 373 25.48 10.75 -14.11
C LYS A 373 24.39 10.99 -15.17
N PRO A 374 24.70 10.93 -16.48
CA PRO A 374 23.69 11.09 -17.51
C PRO A 374 22.64 9.98 -17.48
N SER A 375 21.39 10.33 -17.20
CA SER A 375 20.25 9.41 -17.20
C SER A 375 19.05 10.01 -17.92
N LEU A 376 18.36 9.19 -18.73
CA LEU A 376 17.15 9.53 -19.47
C LEU A 376 16.18 8.36 -19.41
N THR A 377 15.05 8.55 -18.73
CA THR A 377 13.95 7.57 -18.71
C THR A 377 12.68 8.21 -19.21
N LEU A 378 11.99 7.59 -20.16
CA LEU A 378 10.65 7.97 -20.59
C LEU A 378 9.71 6.78 -20.36
N SER A 379 8.72 6.94 -19.49
CA SER A 379 7.63 5.97 -19.33
C SER A 379 6.31 6.51 -19.87
N VAL A 380 5.40 5.59 -20.20
CA VAL A 380 4.04 5.89 -20.64
C VAL A 380 3.06 4.94 -19.98
N ARG A 381 1.87 5.45 -19.66
CA ARG A 381 0.72 4.66 -19.23
C ARG A 381 -0.57 5.19 -19.84
N SER A 382 -1.62 4.38 -19.82
CA SER A 382 -3.00 4.81 -20.06
C SER A 382 -3.93 3.99 -19.19
N ALA A 383 -5.25 4.24 -19.26
CA ALA A 383 -6.22 3.40 -18.54
C ALA A 383 -6.08 1.91 -18.91
N ALA A 384 -5.81 1.59 -20.17
CA ALA A 384 -5.74 0.21 -20.67
C ALA A 384 -4.30 -0.30 -20.89
N VAL A 385 -3.28 0.51 -20.57
CA VAL A 385 -1.85 0.16 -20.71
C VAL A 385 -1.13 0.42 -19.41
N ARG A 386 -0.66 -0.65 -18.76
CA ARG A 386 0.18 -0.57 -17.55
C ARG A 386 1.42 0.26 -17.85
N GLU A 387 1.85 1.07 -16.88
CA GLU A 387 3.07 1.88 -17.05
C GLU A 387 4.28 1.01 -17.44
N PHE A 388 4.99 1.44 -18.49
CA PHE A 388 6.23 0.81 -18.92
C PHE A 388 7.15 1.86 -19.56
N ALA A 389 8.45 1.55 -19.61
CA ALA A 389 9.44 2.42 -20.23
C ALA A 389 9.44 2.28 -21.76
N LEU A 390 9.49 3.43 -22.44
CA LEU A 390 9.79 3.59 -23.86
C LEU A 390 11.28 3.86 -24.13
N SER A 391 12.05 4.04 -23.07
CA SER A 391 13.50 4.23 -23.10
C SER A 391 14.24 3.00 -22.60
N ASP A 392 15.55 2.99 -22.82
CA ASP A 392 16.49 2.09 -22.19
C ASP A 392 16.39 2.18 -20.66
N LEU A 393 16.35 1.04 -20.01
CA LEU A 393 16.39 0.94 -18.54
C LEU A 393 17.82 0.75 -18.03
N ASN A 394 18.77 0.38 -18.90
CA ASN A 394 20.18 0.19 -18.55
C ASN A 394 20.93 1.53 -18.56
N VAL A 395 20.37 2.57 -17.98
CA VAL A 395 21.00 3.89 -17.90
C VAL A 395 21.91 3.99 -16.67
N PRO A 396 23.01 4.76 -16.74
CA PRO A 396 23.82 5.07 -15.57
C PRO A 396 22.94 5.72 -14.50
N ALA A 397 22.73 5.03 -13.39
CA ALA A 397 22.09 5.60 -12.21
C ALA A 397 23.16 6.21 -11.30
N ASP A 398 22.79 7.25 -10.54
CA ASP A 398 23.55 7.63 -9.36
C ASP A 398 23.64 6.39 -8.45
N ASP A 399 24.80 6.17 -7.83
CA ASP A 399 25.10 4.90 -7.17
C ASP A 399 24.00 4.56 -6.14
N PRO A 400 23.34 3.40 -6.25
CA PRO A 400 22.28 3.04 -5.31
C PRO A 400 22.88 2.95 -3.91
N THR A 401 22.27 3.65 -2.95
CA THR A 401 22.64 3.49 -1.54
C THR A 401 22.16 2.13 -1.06
N ASP A 402 23.09 1.24 -0.74
CA ASP A 402 22.76 0.01 -0.04
C ASP A 402 22.04 0.32 1.28
N PRO A 403 20.92 -0.36 1.58
CA PRO A 403 20.15 -0.03 2.77
C PRO A 403 20.95 -0.37 4.03
N ILE A 404 21.01 0.55 4.97
CA ILE A 404 21.59 0.34 6.29
C ILE A 404 20.47 -0.12 7.22
N LEU A 405 20.40 -1.43 7.43
CA LEU A 405 19.32 -2.07 8.18
C LEU A 405 19.80 -2.45 9.58
N VAL A 406 18.92 -2.24 10.57
CA VAL A 406 19.10 -2.77 11.92
C VAL A 406 18.16 -3.94 12.08
N THR A 407 18.74 -5.13 12.33
CA THR A 407 17.99 -6.34 12.67
C THR A 407 17.87 -6.47 14.18
N ALA A 408 16.75 -7.03 14.65
CA ALA A 408 16.53 -7.28 16.09
C ALA A 408 16.63 -8.78 16.37
N THR A 409 17.85 -9.34 16.31
CA THR A 409 18.11 -10.75 16.67
C THR A 409 17.99 -11.03 18.17
N GLU A 410 17.96 -9.96 18.96
CA GLU A 410 17.65 -9.92 20.39
C GLU A 410 16.80 -8.67 20.67
N ASN A 411 16.35 -8.48 21.92
CA ASN A 411 15.63 -7.24 22.25
C ASN A 411 16.58 -6.05 22.07
N THR A 412 16.23 -5.17 21.13
CA THR A 412 17.11 -4.12 20.63
C THR A 412 16.46 -2.78 20.84
N VAL A 413 17.18 -1.78 21.34
CA VAL A 413 16.64 -0.43 21.53
C VAL A 413 17.41 0.55 20.66
N LEU A 414 16.70 1.31 19.82
CA LEU A 414 17.27 2.36 18.98
C LEU A 414 16.51 3.67 19.20
N ARG A 415 17.26 4.75 19.45
CA ARG A 415 16.72 6.11 19.50
C ARG A 415 16.97 6.80 18.16
N SER A 416 15.93 7.38 17.60
CA SER A 416 15.99 8.15 16.35
C SER A 416 14.72 9.00 16.25
N PHE A 417 14.69 9.99 15.36
CA PHE A 417 13.41 10.57 14.98
C PHE A 417 12.51 9.52 14.29
N MET A 418 11.20 9.66 14.43
CA MET A 418 10.23 8.76 13.81
C MET A 418 9.13 9.56 13.12
N ASP A 419 9.02 9.41 11.80
CA ASP A 419 7.94 10.02 11.02
C ASP A 419 6.69 9.14 11.06
N LEU A 420 5.64 9.59 11.74
CA LEU A 420 4.37 8.87 11.78
C LEU A 420 3.60 9.04 10.47
N LYS A 421 3.07 7.95 9.93
CA LYS A 421 2.23 7.99 8.74
C LYS A 421 0.98 8.84 9.00
N GLY A 422 0.86 9.98 8.29
CA GLY A 422 -0.25 10.91 8.46
C GLY A 422 -0.25 11.66 9.81
N GLY A 423 0.91 11.72 10.48
CA GLY A 423 1.11 12.39 11.76
C GLY A 423 2.39 13.23 11.77
N PRO A 424 2.76 13.82 12.92
CA PRO A 424 3.99 14.58 13.06
C PRO A 424 5.22 13.65 13.15
N ARG A 425 6.40 14.27 13.06
CA ARG A 425 7.67 13.64 13.46
C ARG A 425 7.74 13.58 14.99
N VAL A 426 7.95 12.39 15.54
CA VAL A 426 8.27 12.19 16.95
C VAL A 426 9.78 12.37 17.12
N VAL A 427 10.18 13.36 17.90
CA VAL A 427 11.59 13.78 18.04
C VAL A 427 12.30 13.10 19.23
N HIS A 428 11.56 12.59 20.21
CA HIS A 428 12.09 11.79 21.32
C HIS A 428 11.58 10.34 21.27
N ALA A 429 11.68 9.74 20.08
CA ALA A 429 11.25 8.37 19.84
C ALA A 429 12.31 7.35 20.30
N VAL A 430 11.82 6.29 20.94
CA VAL A 430 12.58 5.09 21.30
C VAL A 430 11.89 3.90 20.63
N SER A 431 12.54 3.31 19.64
CA SER A 431 12.07 2.10 18.96
C SER A 431 12.65 0.87 19.64
N VAL A 432 11.79 -0.09 19.94
CA VAL A 432 12.14 -1.33 20.63
C VAL A 432 11.84 -2.52 19.72
N GLY A 433 12.90 -3.22 19.36
CA GLY A 433 12.94 -4.41 18.53
C GLY A 433 12.90 -5.69 19.36
N SER A 434 12.42 -6.80 18.79
CA SER A 434 12.43 -8.13 19.43
C SER A 434 12.70 -9.23 18.38
N PRO A 435 13.28 -10.37 18.79
CA PRO A 435 13.47 -11.52 17.88
C PRO A 435 12.16 -12.15 17.41
N ALA A 436 11.05 -11.83 18.09
CA ALA A 436 9.70 -12.25 17.74
C ALA A 436 9.10 -11.44 16.56
N LYS A 437 9.87 -10.54 15.94
CA LYS A 437 9.41 -9.68 14.83
C LYS A 437 8.18 -8.85 15.18
N VAL A 438 8.05 -8.49 16.46
CA VAL A 438 7.02 -7.58 16.97
C VAL A 438 7.72 -6.43 17.68
N HIS A 439 7.40 -5.22 17.28
CA HIS A 439 8.17 -4.03 17.59
C HIS A 439 7.25 -2.87 17.94
N TYR A 440 7.78 -1.84 18.60
CA TYR A 440 7.04 -0.61 18.86
C TYR A 440 7.93 0.62 18.95
N THR A 441 7.31 1.79 18.81
CA THR A 441 7.96 3.07 19.09
C THR A 441 7.24 3.74 20.26
N TYR A 442 8.04 4.14 21.25
CA TYR A 442 7.61 4.89 22.42
C TYR A 442 8.00 6.36 22.26
N ASP A 443 7.07 7.27 22.55
CA ASP A 443 7.30 8.70 22.59
C ASP A 443 7.59 9.15 24.02
N MET A 444 8.83 9.55 24.27
CA MET A 444 9.30 10.01 25.57
C MET A 444 8.81 11.41 25.95
N ASP A 445 8.24 12.19 25.03
CA ASP A 445 7.64 13.50 25.36
C ASP A 445 6.21 13.36 25.89
N HIS A 446 5.54 12.25 25.53
CA HIS A 446 4.13 12.02 25.85
C HIS A 446 3.88 10.80 26.73
N ALA A 447 4.95 10.07 27.12
CA ALA A 447 4.87 8.79 27.82
C ALA A 447 3.91 7.80 27.15
N ALA A 448 3.91 7.73 25.83
CA ALA A 448 2.89 7.02 25.07
C ALA A 448 3.49 6.12 23.97
N PRO A 449 2.93 4.92 23.74
CA PRO A 449 3.22 4.16 22.52
C PRO A 449 2.49 4.81 21.34
N VAL A 450 3.21 5.10 20.25
CA VAL A 450 2.64 5.78 19.07
C VAL A 450 2.37 4.83 17.90
N GLN A 451 3.16 3.77 17.78
CA GLN A 451 2.97 2.73 16.78
C GLN A 451 3.55 1.40 17.25
N ALA A 452 3.02 0.31 16.71
CA ALA A 452 3.57 -1.03 16.81
C ALA A 452 3.64 -1.66 15.41
N TRP A 453 4.54 -2.60 15.17
CA TRP A 453 4.60 -3.27 13.87
C TRP A 453 5.08 -4.71 13.95
N ARG A 454 4.75 -5.47 12.90
CA ARG A 454 5.21 -6.83 12.66
C ARG A 454 6.10 -6.87 11.43
N GLY A 455 7.23 -7.54 11.50
CA GLY A 455 8.15 -7.70 10.37
C GLY A 455 9.60 -7.54 10.78
N GLU A 456 10.42 -7.05 9.87
CA GLU A 456 11.78 -6.63 10.18
C GLU A 456 11.79 -5.34 11.03
N PHE A 457 12.92 -5.05 11.68
CA PHE A 457 12.96 -3.97 12.68
C PHE A 457 13.03 -2.59 12.04
N LEU A 458 14.21 -2.08 11.66
CA LEU A 458 14.35 -0.71 11.17
C LEU A 458 15.26 -0.57 9.95
N ASN A 459 14.82 0.26 9.01
CA ASN A 459 15.68 0.85 8.00
C ASN A 459 16.21 2.19 8.54
N THR A 460 17.53 2.24 8.72
CA THR A 460 18.27 3.39 9.27
C THR A 460 19.07 4.16 8.22
N THR A 461 18.92 3.82 6.93
CA THR A 461 19.55 4.56 5.83
C THR A 461 19.30 6.06 5.92
N PRO A 462 18.08 6.58 6.17
CA PRO A 462 17.85 8.02 6.25
C PRO A 462 18.60 8.68 7.41
N MET A 463 18.95 7.94 8.46
CA MET A 463 19.69 8.45 9.61
C MET A 463 21.21 8.40 9.43
N TRP A 464 21.73 7.33 8.81
CA TRP A 464 23.17 7.04 8.80
C TRP A 464 23.87 7.21 7.44
N HIS A 465 23.11 7.36 6.35
CA HIS A 465 23.72 7.66 5.06
C HIS A 465 23.93 9.17 4.88
N ASP A 466 25.17 9.53 4.57
CA ASP A 466 25.59 10.89 4.22
C ASP A 466 25.28 11.89 5.36
N ARG A 467 24.60 13.01 5.10
CA ARG A 467 24.21 13.95 6.17
C ARG A 467 23.05 13.46 7.04
N GLY A 468 22.26 12.51 6.54
CA GLY A 468 21.05 11.98 7.17
C GLY A 468 19.99 13.03 7.55
N ASP A 469 18.81 12.56 7.96
CA ASP A 469 17.74 13.39 8.54
C ASP A 469 17.42 13.03 10.00
N GLY A 470 18.24 12.15 10.59
CA GLY A 470 18.10 11.65 11.96
C GLY A 470 16.96 10.64 12.16
N SER A 471 16.26 10.20 11.11
CA SER A 471 15.10 9.33 11.22
C SER A 471 15.35 7.87 10.82
N SER A 472 14.66 6.95 11.49
CA SER A 472 14.55 5.56 11.06
C SER A 472 13.14 5.26 10.54
N ARG A 473 13.00 4.18 9.76
CA ARG A 473 11.72 3.74 9.20
C ARG A 473 11.41 2.31 9.66
N PRO A 474 10.20 2.03 10.19
CA PRO A 474 9.80 0.66 10.50
C PRO A 474 9.75 -0.21 9.24
N MET A 475 10.20 -1.46 9.36
CA MET A 475 10.22 -2.41 8.24
C MET A 475 9.19 -3.51 8.40
N GLY A 476 7.92 -3.22 8.14
CA GLY A 476 6.89 -4.24 8.22
C GLY A 476 5.50 -3.65 8.21
N MET A 477 4.53 -4.44 8.66
CA MET A 477 3.14 -4.02 8.77
C MET A 477 3.01 -3.15 10.01
N VAL A 478 2.82 -1.84 9.80
CA VAL A 478 2.75 -0.84 10.87
C VAL A 478 1.31 -0.59 11.27
N ARG A 479 1.04 -0.79 12.56
CA ARG A 479 -0.15 -0.34 13.25
C ARG A 479 0.14 1.00 13.95
N ILE A 480 -0.41 2.07 13.41
CA ILE A 480 -0.44 3.36 14.11
C ILE A 480 -1.47 3.28 15.25
N LEU A 481 -1.03 3.53 16.48
CA LEU A 481 -1.87 3.50 17.68
C LEU A 481 -2.48 4.89 17.95
N ASP A 482 -1.67 5.93 17.75
CA ASP A 482 -2.12 7.31 17.71
C ASP A 482 -1.24 8.10 16.72
N ASN A 483 -1.86 8.75 15.72
CA ASN A 483 -1.14 9.59 14.76
C ASN A 483 -1.06 11.06 15.21
N LYS A 484 -1.59 11.38 16.38
CA LYS A 484 -1.48 12.68 17.04
C LYS A 484 -1.06 12.45 18.50
N PRO A 485 0.25 12.24 18.75
CA PRO A 485 0.75 11.95 20.08
C PRO A 485 0.19 12.91 21.14
N ALA A 486 -0.27 12.33 22.25
CA ALA A 486 -0.82 13.04 23.40
C ALA A 486 -0.42 12.29 24.67
N MET A 487 -0.46 12.98 25.83
CA MET A 487 -0.09 12.38 27.11
C MET A 487 -0.85 11.07 27.36
N SER A 488 -0.14 9.99 27.70
CA SER A 488 -0.80 8.71 27.99
C SER A 488 -1.59 8.73 29.29
N LEU A 489 -1.28 9.64 30.22
CA LEU A 489 -1.95 9.79 31.52
C LEU A 489 -2.47 11.21 31.70
N ALA A 490 -3.66 11.34 32.28
CA ALA A 490 -4.26 12.63 32.63
C ALA A 490 -5.00 12.55 33.97
N SER A 491 -4.86 13.59 34.80
CA SER A 491 -5.73 13.80 35.95
C SER A 491 -7.00 14.51 35.46
N LEU A 492 -8.16 13.87 35.60
CA LEU A 492 -9.42 14.34 35.06
C LEU A 492 -10.44 14.53 36.18
N ALA A 493 -11.14 15.67 36.19
CA ALA A 493 -12.20 15.93 37.18
C ALA A 493 -13.36 14.91 37.10
N SER A 494 -13.61 14.35 35.90
CA SER A 494 -14.51 13.23 35.67
C SER A 494 -14.10 12.46 34.41
N ALA A 495 -14.73 11.30 34.16
CA ALA A 495 -14.49 10.52 32.95
C ALA A 495 -14.95 11.22 31.65
N GLU A 496 -15.68 12.33 31.76
CA GLU A 496 -16.17 13.16 30.65
C GLU A 496 -15.30 14.39 30.40
N ALA A 497 -14.40 14.75 31.32
CA ALA A 497 -13.53 15.92 31.15
C ALA A 497 -12.59 15.77 29.95
N GLU A 498 -12.32 16.86 29.24
CA GLU A 498 -11.46 16.84 28.06
C GLU A 498 -10.05 16.34 28.37
N TRP A 499 -9.43 15.65 27.41
CA TRP A 499 -8.04 15.22 27.55
C TRP A 499 -7.12 16.45 27.41
N PRO A 500 -6.13 16.66 28.31
CA PRO A 500 -5.20 17.78 28.21
C PRO A 500 -4.49 17.82 26.85
N ALA A 501 -4.38 19.03 26.28
CA ALA A 501 -3.76 19.24 24.97
C ALA A 501 -2.23 19.32 25.02
N ASP A 502 -1.66 19.63 26.19
CA ASP A 502 -0.22 19.78 26.41
C ASP A 502 0.17 19.33 27.84
N THR A 503 1.43 19.59 28.22
CA THR A 503 2.00 19.22 29.52
C THR A 503 1.80 20.27 30.62
N THR A 504 1.08 21.36 30.35
CA THR A 504 0.84 22.43 31.32
C THR A 504 0.10 21.88 32.53
N GLY A 505 0.65 22.12 33.74
CA GLY A 505 0.05 21.65 34.98
C GLY A 505 0.24 20.16 35.28
N THR A 506 0.88 19.39 34.40
CA THR A 506 1.12 17.95 34.63
C THR A 506 2.39 17.68 35.42
N ALA A 507 3.32 18.64 35.48
CA ALA A 507 4.68 18.46 36.00
C ALA A 507 5.39 17.24 35.38
N TYR A 508 5.06 16.91 34.12
CA TYR A 508 5.62 15.77 33.41
C TYR A 508 7.15 15.87 33.31
N ARG A 509 7.83 14.79 33.67
CA ARG A 509 9.29 14.70 33.56
C ARG A 509 9.72 13.30 33.13
N PRO A 510 10.24 13.10 31.91
CA PRO A 510 10.80 11.83 31.51
C PRO A 510 12.06 11.52 32.33
N LYS A 511 12.24 10.25 32.71
CA LYS A 511 13.39 9.75 33.49
C LYS A 511 14.22 8.72 32.73
N GLY A 512 13.93 8.50 31.45
CA GLY A 512 14.58 7.48 30.63
C GLY A 512 13.94 6.10 30.80
N TYR A 513 14.74 5.05 30.71
CA TYR A 513 14.31 3.67 30.90
C TYR A 513 15.45 2.83 31.49
N ASP A 514 15.07 1.79 32.23
CA ASP A 514 15.98 0.72 32.65
C ASP A 514 15.72 -0.52 31.80
N LEU A 515 16.79 -1.24 31.43
CA LEU A 515 16.68 -2.51 30.74
C LEU A 515 16.66 -3.64 31.77
N ASP A 516 15.75 -4.59 31.59
CA ASP A 516 15.81 -5.86 32.32
C ASP A 516 16.90 -6.80 31.75
N PRO A 517 17.17 -7.97 32.37
CA PRO A 517 18.17 -8.90 31.87
C PRO A 517 17.93 -9.41 30.45
N GLU A 518 16.68 -9.35 29.97
CA GLU A 518 16.30 -9.71 28.61
C GLU A 518 16.44 -8.54 27.62
N GLY A 519 16.89 -7.37 28.05
CA GLY A 519 17.09 -6.18 27.21
C GLY A 519 15.81 -5.41 26.90
N VAL A 520 14.71 -5.68 27.59
CA VAL A 520 13.43 -4.98 27.37
C VAL A 520 13.34 -3.76 28.28
N PRO A 521 13.01 -2.57 27.76
CA PRO A 521 12.95 -1.36 28.57
C PRO A 521 11.69 -1.26 29.44
N SER A 522 11.87 -0.75 30.65
CA SER A 522 10.83 -0.13 31.47
C SER A 522 11.03 1.38 31.48
N PHE A 523 10.15 2.11 30.79
CA PHE A 523 10.17 3.57 30.71
C PHE A 523 9.70 4.19 32.01
N ARG A 524 10.38 5.24 32.46
CA ARG A 524 10.09 5.92 33.73
C ARG A 524 9.83 7.39 33.52
N PHE A 525 8.88 7.93 34.26
CA PHE A 525 8.55 9.35 34.25
C PHE A 525 7.82 9.77 35.53
N ASP A 526 7.88 11.06 35.86
CA ASP A 526 7.01 11.65 36.88
C ASP A 526 5.85 12.37 36.18
N ILE A 527 4.63 12.27 36.73
CA ILE A 527 3.47 13.04 36.28
C ILE A 527 2.47 13.24 37.43
N TYR A 528 1.87 14.43 37.54
CA TYR A 528 0.94 14.81 38.61
C TYR A 528 1.45 14.50 40.02
N GLY A 529 2.77 14.62 40.24
CA GLY A 529 3.41 14.34 41.53
C GLY A 529 3.62 12.84 41.83
N ALA A 530 3.30 11.94 40.91
CA ALA A 530 3.50 10.51 41.04
C ALA A 530 4.61 10.01 40.10
N ALA A 531 5.46 9.11 40.59
CA ALA A 531 6.38 8.35 39.76
C ALA A 531 5.61 7.23 39.04
N ALA A 532 5.89 7.01 37.76
CA ALA A 532 5.25 5.98 36.96
C ALA A 532 6.28 5.16 36.17
N SER A 533 5.93 3.91 35.88
CA SER A 533 6.68 3.04 34.98
C SER A 533 5.75 2.42 33.93
N ASP A 534 6.26 2.32 32.70
CA ASP A 534 5.53 1.79 31.55
C ASP A 534 6.40 0.78 30.83
N SER A 535 5.86 -0.40 30.58
CA SER A 535 6.63 -1.51 30.02
C SER A 535 5.79 -2.31 29.03
N PHE A 536 6.47 -2.88 28.04
CA PHE A 536 5.84 -3.66 26.99
C PHE A 536 6.50 -5.02 26.87
N ARG A 537 5.70 -6.06 26.68
CA ARG A 537 6.15 -7.43 26.43
C ARG A 537 5.49 -7.97 25.18
N VAL A 538 6.21 -8.75 24.37
CA VAL A 538 5.58 -9.46 23.25
C VAL A 538 4.64 -10.51 23.81
N LEU A 539 3.41 -10.56 23.29
CA LEU A 539 2.42 -11.56 23.66
C LEU A 539 2.84 -12.96 23.17
N PRO A 540 2.45 -14.04 23.87
CA PRO A 540 2.68 -15.41 23.42
C PRO A 540 2.22 -15.64 21.97
N GLY A 541 2.98 -16.44 21.22
CA GLY A 541 2.72 -16.68 19.80
C GLY A 541 2.95 -15.46 18.91
N ASN A 542 3.67 -14.44 19.38
CA ASN A 542 3.97 -13.21 18.66
C ASN A 542 2.71 -12.42 18.28
N THR A 543 1.64 -12.51 19.08
CA THR A 543 0.29 -12.01 18.76
C THR A 543 0.12 -10.51 19.03
N GLY A 544 1.16 -9.79 19.42
CA GLY A 544 1.10 -8.35 19.68
C GLY A 544 1.90 -7.99 20.92
N LEU A 545 1.44 -6.98 21.64
CA LEU A 545 2.14 -6.43 22.81
C LEU A 545 1.22 -6.41 24.03
N HIS A 546 1.72 -6.82 25.19
CA HIS A 546 1.12 -6.50 26.47
C HIS A 546 1.78 -5.24 27.01
N ARG A 547 0.98 -4.24 27.40
CA ARG A 547 1.45 -3.04 28.09
C ARG A 547 1.10 -3.15 29.58
N SER A 548 2.07 -2.88 30.44
CA SER A 548 1.88 -2.72 31.87
C SER A 548 2.31 -1.32 32.29
N LEU A 549 1.36 -0.54 32.80
CA LEU A 549 1.55 0.82 33.29
C LEU A 549 1.29 0.85 34.80
N GLN A 550 2.29 1.26 35.57
CA GLN A 550 2.24 1.33 37.02
C GLN A 550 2.49 2.76 37.48
N VAL A 551 1.80 3.18 38.54
CA VAL A 551 1.91 4.50 39.15
C VAL A 551 2.08 4.32 40.65
N ALA A 552 3.05 5.03 41.22
CA ALA A 552 3.37 4.97 42.63
C ALA A 552 2.25 5.59 43.48
N GLY A 553 1.94 4.94 44.60
CA GLY A 553 0.84 5.34 45.48
C GLY A 553 -0.54 5.07 44.87
N THR A 554 -1.58 5.29 45.67
CA THR A 554 -2.96 5.23 45.19
C THR A 554 -3.33 6.58 44.59
N GLN A 555 -3.77 6.57 43.35
CA GLN A 555 -4.17 7.76 42.61
C GLN A 555 -5.69 7.86 42.56
N ASP A 556 -6.19 9.06 42.85
CA ASP A 556 -7.58 9.43 42.58
C ASP A 556 -7.62 10.25 41.29
N ASN A 557 -8.67 10.06 40.47
CA ASN A 557 -8.92 10.85 39.27
C ASN A 557 -7.84 10.78 38.17
N LEU A 558 -6.90 9.83 38.24
CA LEU A 558 -5.92 9.58 37.19
C LEU A 558 -6.49 8.59 36.17
N TYR A 559 -6.36 8.89 34.88
CA TYR A 559 -6.83 8.06 33.78
C TYR A 559 -5.72 7.82 32.77
N ALA A 560 -5.76 6.66 32.12
CA ALA A 560 -4.96 6.36 30.94
C ALA A 560 -5.82 6.42 29.68
N ARG A 561 -5.28 6.99 28.61
CA ARG A 561 -5.88 6.99 27.26
C ARG A 561 -5.32 5.81 26.49
N ILE A 562 -6.17 4.82 26.22
CA ILE A 562 -5.77 3.52 25.68
C ILE A 562 -5.83 3.52 24.16
N ALA A 563 -6.88 4.09 23.58
CA ALA A 563 -7.09 4.13 22.14
C ALA A 563 -7.95 5.33 21.73
N VAL A 564 -7.72 5.81 20.50
CA VAL A 564 -8.50 6.86 19.85
C VAL A 564 -8.83 6.42 18.42
N ALA A 565 -10.11 6.46 18.04
CA ALA A 565 -10.54 6.03 16.72
C ALA A 565 -11.87 6.65 16.29
N ASP A 566 -12.26 6.46 15.03
CA ASP A 566 -13.61 6.85 14.56
C ASP A 566 -14.74 6.06 15.24
N SER A 567 -14.45 4.81 15.59
CA SER A 567 -15.35 3.89 16.29
C SER A 567 -14.58 3.04 17.31
N ILE A 568 -15.20 2.76 18.45
CA ILE A 568 -14.70 1.81 19.45
C ILE A 568 -15.86 0.92 19.91
N SER A 569 -15.70 -0.36 19.61
CA SER A 569 -16.45 -1.54 20.05
C SER A 569 -16.12 -2.07 21.44
N GLN A 570 -17.06 -2.36 22.35
CA GLN A 570 -16.80 -3.42 23.35
C GLN A 570 -17.26 -4.77 22.79
N LEU A 571 -16.43 -5.80 22.94
CA LEU A 571 -16.71 -7.20 22.62
C LEU A 571 -16.87 -8.01 23.92
N ALA A 572 -16.81 -9.34 23.84
CA ALA A 572 -16.78 -10.20 25.02
C ALA A 572 -15.48 -10.00 25.82
N ASP A 573 -15.39 -10.63 27.00
CA ASP A 573 -14.16 -10.87 27.78
C ASP A 573 -13.20 -9.69 28.04
N GLY A 574 -13.72 -8.46 28.02
CA GLY A 574 -12.91 -7.25 28.21
C GLY A 574 -12.11 -6.83 26.97
N THR A 575 -12.44 -7.41 25.81
CA THR A 575 -11.86 -7.04 24.51
C THR A 575 -12.64 -5.90 23.88
N TYR A 576 -11.92 -5.02 23.18
CA TYR A 576 -12.45 -3.86 22.48
C TYR A 576 -11.96 -3.86 21.04
N MET A 577 -12.86 -3.61 20.10
CA MET A 577 -12.54 -3.42 18.69
C MET A 577 -12.25 -1.95 18.43
N ILE A 578 -11.09 -1.64 17.86
CA ILE A 578 -10.67 -0.27 17.58
C ILE A 578 -10.79 0.03 16.08
N GLY A 579 -11.42 1.16 15.76
CA GLY A 579 -11.66 1.61 14.40
C GLY A 579 -12.58 0.67 13.62
N ASP A 580 -12.43 0.70 12.30
CA ASP A 580 -13.13 -0.22 11.40
C ASP A 580 -12.37 -1.55 11.32
N LYS A 581 -12.48 -2.32 12.40
CA LYS A 581 -11.80 -3.62 12.57
C LYS A 581 -10.31 -3.54 12.26
N ALA A 582 -9.67 -2.54 12.86
CA ALA A 582 -8.27 -2.21 12.59
C ALA A 582 -7.31 -2.91 13.55
N TRP A 583 -7.67 -3.03 14.83
CA TRP A 583 -6.92 -3.74 15.87
C TRP A 583 -7.78 -3.92 17.12
N TYR A 584 -7.30 -4.72 18.08
CA TYR A 584 -7.99 -4.95 19.35
C TYR A 584 -7.18 -4.46 20.55
N VAL A 585 -7.92 -4.02 21.57
CA VAL A 585 -7.42 -3.87 22.94
C VAL A 585 -8.07 -4.96 23.78
N LYS A 586 -7.31 -5.75 24.53
CA LYS A 586 -7.86 -6.66 25.53
C LYS A 586 -7.37 -6.28 26.91
N MET A 587 -8.28 -5.81 27.76
CA MET A 587 -7.95 -5.42 29.12
C MET A 587 -7.59 -6.65 29.96
N ASP A 588 -6.60 -6.52 30.84
CA ASP A 588 -6.39 -7.53 31.86
C ASP A 588 -7.64 -7.61 32.75
N ASN A 589 -7.94 -8.82 33.24
CA ASN A 589 -9.10 -9.09 34.08
C ASN A 589 -8.90 -8.34 35.41
N SER A 590 -9.40 -7.10 35.48
CA SER A 590 -9.12 -6.14 36.54
C SER A 590 -10.42 -5.46 36.99
N SER A 591 -10.42 -4.94 38.22
CA SER A 591 -11.52 -4.11 38.74
C SER A 591 -11.59 -2.72 38.10
N ALA A 592 -10.65 -2.40 37.19
CA ALA A 592 -10.68 -1.17 36.42
C ALA A 592 -11.95 -1.14 35.55
N LYS A 593 -12.58 0.03 35.45
CA LYS A 593 -13.81 0.23 34.67
C LYS A 593 -13.48 1.09 33.45
N PRO A 594 -13.10 0.49 32.31
CA PRO A 594 -12.88 1.24 31.08
C PRO A 594 -14.14 2.03 30.68
N VAL A 595 -13.93 3.18 30.07
CA VAL A 595 -14.99 4.07 29.59
C VAL A 595 -14.73 4.35 28.11
N ILE A 596 -15.75 4.06 27.29
CA ILE A 596 -15.80 4.52 25.90
C ILE A 596 -16.54 5.85 25.89
N ARG A 597 -15.92 6.89 25.35
CA ARG A 597 -16.51 8.23 25.25
C ARG A 597 -16.24 8.86 23.89
N ARG A 598 -16.96 9.94 23.56
CA ARG A 598 -16.72 10.74 22.36
C ARG A 598 -16.15 12.09 22.74
N GLN A 599 -15.00 12.45 22.15
CA GLN A 599 -14.30 13.71 22.35
C GLN A 599 -13.77 14.22 21.01
N GLN A 600 -13.96 15.52 20.73
CA GLN A 600 -13.45 16.18 19.52
C GLN A 600 -13.73 15.42 18.20
N GLY A 601 -14.92 14.81 18.09
CA GLY A 601 -15.34 14.06 16.90
C GLY A 601 -14.81 12.63 16.79
N LYS A 602 -13.95 12.16 17.70
CA LYS A 602 -13.45 10.78 17.77
C LYS A 602 -13.98 10.05 19.01
N MET A 603 -13.96 8.73 19.00
CA MET A 603 -14.14 7.91 20.19
C MET A 603 -12.80 7.69 20.90
N GLU A 604 -12.85 7.64 22.23
CA GLU A 604 -11.71 7.33 23.09
C GLU A 604 -12.06 6.17 24.02
N LEU A 605 -11.11 5.26 24.22
CA LEU A 605 -11.13 4.28 25.30
C LEU A 605 -10.19 4.79 26.39
N ILE A 606 -10.75 5.13 27.55
CA ILE A 606 -9.97 5.56 28.73
C ILE A 606 -10.20 4.62 29.90
N VAL A 607 -9.24 4.53 30.82
CA VAL A 607 -9.32 3.64 31.98
C VAL A 607 -8.84 4.37 33.23
N PRO A 608 -9.58 4.35 34.35
CA PRO A 608 -9.07 4.89 35.61
C PRO A 608 -7.89 4.07 36.11
N VAL A 609 -6.82 4.75 36.51
CA VAL A 609 -5.57 4.16 37.01
C VAL A 609 -5.43 4.47 38.49
N LYS A 610 -5.62 3.46 39.35
CA LYS A 610 -5.37 3.61 40.80
C LYS A 610 -3.91 3.37 41.17
N THR A 611 -3.36 2.25 40.73
CA THR A 611 -1.98 1.82 41.01
C THR A 611 -1.34 1.20 39.77
N ALA A 612 -2.10 0.41 39.02
CA ALA A 612 -1.64 -0.16 37.77
C ALA A 612 -2.81 -0.45 36.83
N ILE A 613 -2.49 -0.51 35.53
CA ILE A 613 -3.32 -1.11 34.51
C ILE A 613 -2.46 -2.01 33.61
N GLY A 614 -3.08 -3.03 33.04
CA GLY A 614 -2.45 -3.87 32.05
C GLY A 614 -3.45 -4.23 30.95
N TYR A 615 -2.97 -4.30 29.72
CA TYR A 615 -3.79 -4.66 28.57
C TYR A 615 -2.92 -5.13 27.39
N ALA A 616 -3.52 -5.96 26.54
CA ALA A 616 -2.96 -6.40 25.28
C ALA A 616 -3.37 -5.47 24.12
N ILE A 617 -2.42 -5.17 23.26
CA ILE A 617 -2.54 -4.53 21.95
C ILE A 617 -2.35 -5.64 20.91
N ILE A 618 -3.43 -6.00 20.24
CA ILE A 618 -3.53 -7.14 19.33
C ILE A 618 -3.78 -6.59 17.93
N PHE A 619 -2.84 -6.82 17.01
CA PHE A 619 -2.88 -6.26 15.67
C PHE A 619 -2.37 -7.25 14.62
#